data_AF-A0A1Q8L8K5-F1
#
_entry.id   AF-A0A1Q8L8K5-F1
#
_cell.length_a   1.000
_cell.length_b   1.000
_cell.length_c   1.000
_cell.angle_alpha   90.00
_cell.angle_beta   90.00
_cell.angle_gamma   90.00
#
_symmetry.space_group_name_H-M   'P 1'
#
loop_
_entity.id
_entity.type
_entity.pdbx_description
1 polymer ?
#
loop_
_entity_poly.entity_id
_entity_poly.type
_entity_poly.pdbx_seq_one_letter_code
_entity_poly.pdbx_strand_id
1 'polypeptide(L)'
;MGVFSEPTEVERRVWRVRDLIRSLAVEWFGTRETRAPIGDSSMPRPVLADPLAGLRAAVQVRRVAAAQGREYARDARGAGRSWAEIASVLGFDGLDEPEVLAFEHIAERGGAAAPRWESVSWRCTTCAARVTDTGPYGSHPTDVESGHTDGCARHCADIAAWSARTGWDD
;
A
#
# COMPACT_ATOMS: atom_id res chain seq x y z
N MET A 1 11.05 -39.68 -14.33
CA MET A 1 12.02 -38.75 -13.71
C MET A 1 11.45 -37.36 -13.81
N GLY A 2 10.87 -36.83 -12.73
CA GLY A 2 10.24 -35.50 -12.74
C GLY A 2 11.31 -34.42 -12.79
N VAL A 3 11.31 -33.62 -13.87
CA VAL A 3 12.14 -32.44 -13.98
C VAL A 3 11.55 -31.38 -13.06
N PHE A 4 12.13 -31.20 -11.89
CA PHE A 4 11.87 -30.01 -11.07
C PHE A 4 12.56 -28.84 -11.77
N SER A 5 11.80 -28.07 -12.55
CA SER A 5 12.29 -26.81 -13.09
C SER A 5 12.73 -25.91 -11.93
N GLU A 6 13.81 -25.15 -12.13
CA GLU A 6 14.24 -24.17 -11.13
C GLU A 6 13.11 -23.16 -10.86
N PRO A 7 12.86 -22.80 -9.59
CA PRO A 7 11.83 -21.84 -9.26
C PRO A 7 12.13 -20.49 -9.91
N THR A 8 11.13 -19.85 -10.49
CA THR A 8 11.22 -18.49 -11.01
C THR A 8 11.51 -17.48 -9.90
N GLU A 9 11.95 -16.28 -10.26
CA GLU A 9 12.19 -15.22 -9.28
C GLU A 9 10.94 -14.82 -8.50
N VAL A 10 9.78 -14.81 -9.17
CA VAL A 10 8.48 -14.52 -8.55
C VAL A 10 8.16 -15.58 -7.50
N GLU A 11 8.35 -16.86 -7.82
CA GLU A 11 8.15 -17.96 -6.87
C GLU A 11 9.08 -17.85 -5.66
N ARG A 12 10.36 -17.51 -5.89
CA ARG A 12 11.33 -17.28 -4.79
C ARG A 12 10.91 -16.14 -3.87
N ARG A 13 10.40 -15.03 -4.41
CA ARG A 13 9.90 -13.89 -3.62
C ARG A 13 8.69 -14.30 -2.77
N VAL A 14 7.74 -15.02 -3.36
CA VAL A 14 6.55 -15.52 -2.64
C VAL A 14 6.95 -16.48 -1.52
N TRP A 15 7.88 -17.39 -1.77
CA TRP A 15 8.37 -18.32 -0.75
C TRP A 15 9.03 -17.61 0.42
N ARG A 16 9.87 -16.61 0.14
CA ARG A 16 10.50 -15.81 1.20
C ARG A 16 9.47 -15.13 2.12
N VAL A 17 8.38 -14.60 1.57
CA VAL A 17 7.30 -14.01 2.38
C VAL A 17 6.56 -15.06 3.21
N ARG A 18 6.29 -16.24 2.63
CA ARG A 18 5.66 -17.36 3.36
C ARG A 18 6.54 -17.87 4.51
N ASP A 19 7.84 -17.98 4.29
CA ASP A 19 8.80 -18.38 5.32
C ASP A 19 8.93 -17.32 6.42
N LEU A 20 8.89 -16.03 6.06
CA LEU A 20 8.82 -14.94 7.03
C LEU A 20 7.57 -15.07 7.91
N ILE A 21 6.39 -15.22 7.32
CA ILE A 21 5.13 -15.37 8.09
C ILE A 21 5.19 -16.58 9.03
N ARG A 22 5.77 -17.70 8.57
CA ARG A 22 5.95 -18.90 9.40
C ARG A 22 6.91 -18.66 10.56
N SER A 23 8.02 -17.99 10.30
CA SER A 23 9.02 -17.63 11.33
C SER A 23 8.41 -16.71 12.39
N LEU A 24 7.63 -15.71 11.96
CA LEU A 24 6.90 -14.81 12.88
C LEU A 24 5.83 -15.53 13.70
N ALA A 25 5.22 -16.60 13.16
CA ALA A 25 4.30 -17.42 13.93
C ALA A 25 5.00 -18.08 15.12
N VAL A 26 6.18 -18.65 14.91
CA VAL A 26 7.01 -19.25 15.96
C VAL A 26 7.45 -18.19 16.97
N GLU A 27 7.98 -17.08 16.48
CA GLU A 27 8.55 -16.02 17.31
C GLU A 27 7.51 -15.30 18.17
N TRP A 28 6.38 -14.86 17.57
CA TRP A 28 5.41 -14.00 18.25
C TRP A 28 4.29 -14.76 18.95
N PHE A 29 3.99 -15.99 18.52
CA PHE A 29 2.84 -16.76 19.01
C PHE A 29 3.23 -18.12 19.60
N GLY A 30 4.52 -18.41 19.74
CA GLY A 30 5.03 -19.55 20.52
C GLY A 30 4.70 -20.94 19.96
N THR A 31 4.31 -21.02 18.68
CA THR A 31 4.13 -22.31 18.00
C THR A 31 5.49 -22.93 17.65
N ARG A 32 5.49 -24.14 17.10
CA ARG A 32 6.70 -24.82 16.61
C ARG A 32 6.49 -25.31 15.19
N GLU A 33 7.58 -25.37 14.43
CA GLU A 33 7.58 -26.07 13.15
C GLU A 33 7.66 -27.57 13.37
N THR A 34 6.81 -28.30 12.66
CA THR A 34 6.85 -29.76 12.56
C THR A 34 6.87 -30.16 11.08
N ARG A 35 6.96 -31.46 10.84
CA ARG A 35 6.97 -32.05 9.50
C ARG A 35 5.72 -32.88 9.28
N ALA A 36 5.01 -32.63 8.19
CA ALA A 36 3.85 -33.41 7.77
C ALA A 36 4.08 -34.03 6.38
N PRO A 37 3.56 -35.24 6.11
CA PRO A 37 3.57 -35.84 4.78
C PRO A 37 2.87 -34.96 3.74
N ILE A 38 3.23 -35.12 2.46
CA ILE A 38 2.56 -34.49 1.33
C ILE A 38 1.74 -35.57 0.61
N GLY A 39 0.47 -35.75 0.99
CA GLY A 39 -0.32 -36.87 0.48
C GLY A 39 0.36 -38.21 0.78
N ASP A 40 0.47 -39.08 -0.23
CA ASP A 40 1.18 -40.36 -0.13
C ASP A 40 2.69 -40.25 -0.37
N SER A 41 3.23 -39.04 -0.51
CA SER A 41 4.66 -38.82 -0.71
C SER A 41 5.45 -38.99 0.58
N SER A 42 6.62 -39.63 0.47
CA SER A 42 7.61 -39.73 1.55
C SER A 42 8.33 -38.42 1.84
N MET A 43 8.14 -37.38 1.03
CA MET A 43 8.77 -36.06 1.24
C MET A 43 7.93 -35.23 2.22
N PRO A 44 8.44 -34.89 3.42
CA PRO A 44 7.71 -34.08 4.38
C PRO A 44 7.82 -32.58 4.06
N ARG A 45 6.74 -31.84 4.28
CA ARG A 45 6.72 -30.37 4.25
C ARG A 45 6.74 -29.77 5.65
N PRO A 46 7.34 -28.58 5.84
CA PRO A 46 7.19 -27.84 7.09
C PRO A 46 5.73 -27.41 7.29
N VAL A 47 5.23 -27.60 8.51
CA VAL A 47 3.93 -27.12 8.98
C VAL A 47 4.06 -26.54 10.38
N LEU A 48 3.07 -25.75 10.81
CA LEU A 48 3.00 -25.25 12.18
C LEU A 48 2.19 -26.22 13.04
N ALA A 49 2.66 -26.49 14.26
CA ALA A 49 1.95 -27.33 15.23
C ALA A 49 0.58 -26.73 15.61
N ASP A 50 0.51 -25.42 15.78
CA ASP A 50 -0.74 -24.64 15.86
C ASP A 50 -0.95 -23.82 14.57
N PRO A 51 -1.89 -24.23 13.70
CA PRO A 51 -2.25 -23.47 12.50
C PRO A 51 -2.82 -22.06 12.79
N LEU A 52 -3.48 -21.86 13.94
CA LEU A 52 -4.03 -20.55 14.30
C LEU A 52 -2.94 -19.54 14.61
N ALA A 53 -1.79 -19.96 15.15
CA ALA A 53 -0.61 -19.10 15.28
C ALA A 53 -0.13 -18.58 13.91
N GLY A 54 -0.16 -19.43 12.88
CA GLY A 54 0.15 -19.02 11.50
C GLY A 54 -0.83 -17.99 10.95
N LEU A 55 -2.14 -18.18 11.19
CA LEU A 55 -3.15 -17.21 10.77
C LEU A 55 -2.99 -15.87 11.50
N ARG A 56 -2.72 -15.88 12.81
CA ARG A 56 -2.47 -14.66 13.60
C ARG A 56 -1.27 -13.88 13.06
N ALA A 57 -0.16 -14.57 12.77
CA ALA A 57 1.02 -13.95 12.16
C ALA A 57 0.71 -13.32 10.80
N ALA A 58 0.00 -14.05 9.92
CA ALA A 58 -0.39 -13.52 8.61
C ALA A 58 -1.29 -12.27 8.73
N VAL A 59 -2.25 -12.25 9.65
CA VAL A 59 -3.10 -11.08 9.91
C VAL A 59 -2.26 -9.90 10.42
N GLN A 60 -1.31 -10.15 11.31
CA GLN A 60 -0.44 -9.08 11.83
C GLN A 60 0.47 -8.51 10.74
N VAL A 61 1.08 -9.37 9.92
CA VAL A 61 1.88 -8.94 8.75
C VAL A 61 1.04 -8.11 7.79
N ARG A 62 -0.19 -8.54 7.48
CA ARG A 62 -1.11 -7.77 6.63
C ARG A 62 -1.38 -6.37 7.21
N ARG A 63 -1.63 -6.26 8.51
CA ARG A 63 -1.89 -4.97 9.18
C ARG A 63 -0.68 -4.05 9.12
N VAL A 64 0.53 -4.57 9.40
CA VAL A 64 1.78 -3.81 9.33
C VAL A 64 2.06 -3.37 7.89
N ALA A 65 1.93 -4.28 6.91
CA ALA A 65 2.11 -3.96 5.51
C ALA A 65 1.12 -2.89 5.02
N ALA A 66 -0.15 -2.96 5.43
CA ALA A 66 -1.14 -1.94 5.09
C ALA A 66 -0.81 -0.57 5.73
N ALA A 67 -0.32 -0.55 6.98
CA ALA A 67 0.13 0.69 7.62
C ALA A 67 1.34 1.29 6.89
N GLN A 68 2.34 0.48 6.57
CA GLN A 68 3.52 0.90 5.83
C GLN A 68 3.19 1.38 4.41
N GLY A 69 2.26 0.69 3.72
CA GLY A 69 1.79 1.09 2.40
C GLY A 69 1.17 2.49 2.40
N ARG A 70 0.41 2.85 3.46
CA ARG A 70 -0.13 4.20 3.63
C ARG A 70 0.95 5.25 3.86
N GLU A 71 2.01 4.92 4.57
CA GLU A 71 3.16 5.82 4.76
C GLU A 71 3.87 6.05 3.43
N TYR A 72 4.17 5.00 2.67
CA TYR A 72 4.79 5.13 1.35
C TYR A 72 3.93 5.90 0.35
N ALA A 73 2.61 5.73 0.38
CA ALA A 73 1.70 6.54 -0.45
C ALA A 73 1.79 8.03 -0.09
N ARG A 74 1.82 8.37 1.21
CA ARG A 74 2.01 9.75 1.68
C ARG A 74 3.36 10.33 1.28
N ASP A 75 4.43 9.55 1.38
CA ASP A 75 5.75 9.96 0.95
C ASP A 75 5.81 10.16 -0.56
N ALA A 76 5.14 9.29 -1.34
CA ALA A 76 5.02 9.44 -2.79
C ALA A 76 4.26 10.73 -3.16
N ARG A 77 3.13 11.01 -2.50
CA ARG A 77 2.42 12.30 -2.64
C ARG A 77 3.31 13.48 -2.30
N GLY A 78 4.04 13.39 -1.18
CA GLY A 78 5.04 14.37 -0.76
C GLY A 78 6.10 14.65 -1.80
N ALA A 79 6.54 13.62 -2.53
CA ALA A 79 7.49 13.68 -3.64
C ALA A 79 6.88 14.11 -4.98
N GLY A 80 5.58 14.43 -5.01
CA GLY A 80 4.89 14.92 -6.21
C GLY A 80 4.30 13.84 -7.11
N ARG A 81 4.17 12.59 -6.65
CA ARG A 81 3.46 11.54 -7.40
C ARG A 81 1.97 11.77 -7.35
N SER A 82 1.28 11.61 -8.47
CA SER A 82 -0.17 11.75 -8.59
C SER A 82 -0.93 10.59 -7.93
N TRP A 83 -2.22 10.80 -7.63
CA TRP A 83 -3.10 9.71 -7.18
C TRP A 83 -3.27 8.62 -8.24
N ALA A 84 -3.21 8.95 -9.53
CA ALA A 84 -3.22 7.98 -10.63
C ALA A 84 -1.98 7.06 -10.63
N GLU A 85 -0.77 7.61 -10.41
CA GLU A 85 0.45 6.79 -10.27
C GLU A 85 0.35 5.85 -9.06
N ILE A 86 -0.20 6.32 -7.95
CA ILE A 86 -0.41 5.49 -6.74
C ILE A 86 -1.46 4.40 -7.01
N ALA A 87 -2.56 4.72 -7.70
CA ALA A 87 -3.59 3.77 -8.08
C ALA A 87 -3.03 2.61 -8.92
N SER A 88 -2.16 2.91 -9.88
CA SER A 88 -1.51 1.88 -10.68
C SER A 88 -0.64 0.95 -9.84
N VAL A 89 0.14 1.48 -8.88
CA VAL A 89 0.93 0.66 -7.94
C VAL A 89 0.05 -0.21 -7.04
N LEU A 90 -1.12 0.29 -6.64
CA LEU A 90 -2.11 -0.46 -5.85
C LEU A 90 -2.86 -1.51 -6.68
N GLY A 91 -2.71 -1.50 -8.01
CA GLY A 91 -3.38 -2.42 -8.93
C GLY A 91 -4.86 -2.06 -9.16
N PHE A 92 -5.20 -0.78 -9.07
CA PHE A 92 -6.55 -0.28 -9.36
C PHE A 92 -6.75 0.10 -10.83
N ASP A 93 -5.74 -0.13 -11.68
CA ASP A 93 -5.84 0.10 -13.13
C ASP A 93 -7.05 -0.63 -13.75
N GLY A 94 -7.84 0.11 -14.54
CA GLY A 94 -9.03 -0.42 -15.21
C GLY A 94 -10.30 -0.49 -14.34
N LEU A 95 -10.22 -0.06 -13.08
CA LEU A 95 -11.40 0.22 -12.26
C LEU A 95 -11.96 1.61 -12.58
N ASP A 96 -13.20 1.87 -12.15
CA ASP A 96 -13.83 3.18 -12.25
C ASP A 96 -13.17 4.14 -11.25
N GLU A 97 -12.83 5.36 -11.69
CA GLU A 97 -12.13 6.39 -10.90
C GLU A 97 -10.95 5.86 -10.05
N PRO A 98 -9.90 5.28 -10.67
CA PRO A 98 -8.84 4.58 -9.93
C PRO A 98 -8.06 5.50 -8.97
N GLU A 99 -7.90 6.78 -9.31
CA GLU A 99 -7.30 7.79 -8.44
C GLU A 99 -8.12 8.06 -7.17
N VAL A 100 -9.46 8.03 -7.26
CA VAL A 100 -10.36 8.19 -6.11
C VAL A 100 -10.27 6.97 -5.21
N LEU A 101 -10.32 5.76 -5.79
CA LEU A 101 -10.12 4.52 -5.03
C LEU A 101 -8.77 4.48 -4.31
N ALA A 102 -7.70 4.97 -4.94
CA ALA A 102 -6.40 5.09 -4.31
C ALA A 102 -6.41 6.07 -3.14
N PHE A 103 -7.03 7.24 -3.29
CA PHE A 103 -7.18 8.21 -2.21
C PHE A 103 -7.95 7.60 -1.02
N GLU A 104 -9.13 7.06 -1.27
CA GLU A 104 -10.01 6.48 -0.24
C GLU A 104 -9.32 5.32 0.47
N HIS A 105 -8.66 4.41 -0.27
CA HIS A 105 -7.88 3.32 0.32
C HIS A 105 -6.81 3.80 1.32
N ILE A 106 -6.19 4.95 1.04
CA ILE A 106 -5.13 5.53 1.89
C ILE A 106 -5.71 6.39 3.02
N ALA A 107 -6.85 7.02 2.79
CA ALA A 107 -7.54 7.86 3.75
C ALA A 107 -8.32 7.04 4.80
N GLU A 108 -8.81 5.86 4.43
CA GLU A 108 -9.43 4.88 5.32
C GLU A 108 -8.48 4.52 6.48
N ARG A 109 -8.79 5.02 7.68
CA ARG A 109 -8.16 4.58 8.93
C ARG A 109 -8.76 3.24 9.31
N GLY A 110 -8.12 2.16 8.87
CA GLY A 110 -8.55 0.78 9.08
C GLY A 110 -9.31 0.52 10.40
N GLY A 111 -10.61 0.23 10.27
CA GLY A 111 -11.43 -0.39 11.30
C GLY A 111 -12.40 0.50 12.08
N ALA A 112 -12.46 1.82 11.83
CA ALA A 112 -13.46 2.67 12.48
C ALA A 112 -14.60 3.02 11.50
N ALA A 113 -15.84 2.72 11.90
CA ALA A 113 -17.02 3.32 11.28
C ALA A 113 -17.05 4.82 11.64
N ALA A 114 -16.27 5.61 10.92
CA ALA A 114 -16.26 7.05 11.02
C ALA A 114 -16.73 7.62 9.68
N PRO A 115 -17.94 8.18 9.60
CA PRO A 115 -18.22 9.11 8.51
C PRO A 115 -17.45 10.40 8.81
N ARG A 116 -16.91 11.05 7.76
CA ARG A 116 -16.76 12.51 7.55
C ARG A 116 -15.42 12.89 6.95
N TRP A 117 -15.48 13.45 5.73
CA TRP A 117 -14.46 14.28 5.08
C TRP A 117 -13.05 13.71 5.23
N GLU A 118 -12.81 12.61 4.53
CA GLU A 118 -11.52 11.96 4.51
C GLU A 118 -10.49 12.92 3.92
N SER A 119 -9.45 13.22 4.68
CA SER A 119 -8.29 13.94 4.20
C SER A 119 -7.04 13.16 4.58
N VAL A 120 -6.05 13.19 3.69
CA VAL A 120 -4.74 12.60 3.92
C VAL A 120 -3.78 13.74 4.18
N SER A 121 -3.03 13.67 5.28
CA SER A 121 -1.91 14.58 5.48
C SER A 121 -0.59 13.94 5.10
N TRP A 122 0.28 14.71 4.47
CA TRP A 122 1.64 14.31 4.09
C TRP A 122 2.60 15.50 4.21
N ARG A 123 3.91 15.28 4.07
CA ARG A 123 4.91 16.35 4.05
C ARG A 123 5.41 16.55 2.63
N CYS A 124 5.29 17.77 2.10
CA CYS A 124 5.85 18.09 0.80
C CYS A 124 7.37 18.04 0.87
N THR A 125 8.03 17.33 -0.06
CA THR A 125 9.50 17.26 -0.08
C THR A 125 10.13 18.53 -0.66
N THR A 126 9.36 19.35 -1.38
CA THR A 126 9.82 20.62 -1.96
C THR A 126 9.79 21.76 -0.95
N CYS A 127 8.69 21.96 -0.22
CA CYS A 127 8.54 23.06 0.73
C CYS A 127 8.62 22.64 2.21
N ALA A 128 8.78 21.34 2.51
CA ALA A 128 8.80 20.74 3.85
C ALA A 128 7.52 20.91 4.69
N ALA A 129 6.54 21.67 4.20
CA ALA A 129 5.29 21.93 4.89
C ALA A 129 4.40 20.68 4.98
N ARG A 130 3.54 20.66 6.00
CA ARG A 130 2.52 19.63 6.14
C ARG A 130 1.32 20.02 5.28
N VAL A 131 1.01 19.20 4.29
CA VAL A 131 -0.11 19.39 3.37
C VAL A 131 -1.29 18.54 3.84
N THR A 132 -2.50 19.09 3.70
CA THR A 132 -3.77 18.37 3.85
C THR A 132 -4.39 18.24 2.47
N ASP A 133 -4.62 17.01 2.03
CA ASP A 133 -5.15 16.63 0.71
C ASP A 133 -6.55 16.02 0.90
N THR A 134 -7.57 16.57 0.25
CA THR A 134 -8.97 16.11 0.31
C THR A 134 -9.37 15.28 -0.91
N GLY A 135 -8.41 14.84 -1.72
CA GLY A 135 -8.61 13.83 -2.75
C GLY A 135 -8.84 14.37 -4.16
N PRO A 136 -8.73 13.51 -5.19
CA PRO A 136 -8.74 13.88 -6.59
C PRO A 136 -10.15 13.99 -7.19
N TYR A 137 -11.07 14.69 -6.53
CA TYR A 137 -12.48 14.79 -6.94
C TYR A 137 -12.73 15.84 -8.06
N GLY A 138 -11.82 15.93 -9.02
CA GLY A 138 -11.93 16.82 -10.19
C GLY A 138 -11.79 18.33 -9.91
N SER A 139 -11.53 18.74 -8.67
CA SER A 139 -11.38 20.15 -8.29
C SER A 139 -9.98 20.70 -8.61
N HIS A 140 -9.80 22.03 -8.53
CA HIS A 140 -8.52 22.68 -8.72
C HIS A 140 -7.52 22.24 -7.62
N PRO A 141 -6.21 22.08 -7.89
CA PRO A 141 -5.25 21.66 -6.87
C PRO A 141 -5.25 22.54 -5.60
N THR A 142 -5.53 23.83 -5.72
CA THR A 142 -5.67 24.76 -4.58
C THR A 142 -6.90 24.47 -3.70
N ASP A 143 -7.95 23.87 -4.28
CA ASP A 143 -9.18 23.51 -3.54
C ASP A 143 -9.00 22.23 -2.73
N VAL A 144 -8.18 21.30 -3.25
CA VAL A 144 -8.01 19.96 -2.66
C VAL A 144 -6.75 19.82 -1.82
N GLU A 145 -5.75 20.69 -2.01
CA GLU A 145 -4.54 20.70 -1.20
C GLU A 145 -4.34 22.04 -0.49
N SER A 146 -4.16 21.98 0.83
CA SER A 146 -3.83 23.16 1.65
C SER A 146 -2.58 22.94 2.50
N GLY A 147 -1.86 24.03 2.79
CA GLY A 147 -0.71 24.02 3.70
C GLY A 147 0.67 24.07 3.03
N HIS A 148 0.74 24.17 1.69
CA HIS A 148 1.99 24.50 1.00
C HIS A 148 2.48 25.91 1.40
N THR A 149 3.79 26.14 1.31
CA THR A 149 4.33 27.51 1.35
C THR A 149 4.06 28.22 0.02
N ASP A 150 3.98 29.54 0.06
CA ASP A 150 3.85 30.37 -1.15
C ASP A 150 4.96 30.04 -2.16
N GLY A 151 4.57 29.86 -3.43
CA GLY A 151 5.51 29.53 -4.51
C GLY A 151 6.10 28.12 -4.44
N CYS A 152 5.50 27.19 -3.69
CA CYS A 152 5.92 25.79 -3.70
C CYS A 152 5.93 25.23 -5.14
N ALA A 153 7.13 24.96 -5.67
CA ALA A 153 7.30 24.56 -7.07
C ALA A 153 6.50 23.30 -7.45
N ARG A 154 6.36 22.33 -6.53
CA ARG A 154 5.54 21.13 -6.76
C ARG A 154 4.06 21.48 -6.86
N HIS A 155 3.54 22.37 -6.01
CA HIS A 155 2.13 22.77 -6.06
C HIS A 155 1.85 23.61 -7.32
N CYS A 156 2.75 24.51 -7.70
CA CYS A 156 2.65 25.23 -8.97
C CYS A 156 2.67 24.29 -10.19
N ALA A 157 3.47 23.23 -10.16
CA ALA A 157 3.49 22.23 -11.23
C ALA A 157 2.17 21.47 -11.34
N ASP A 158 1.55 21.12 -10.20
CA ASP A 158 0.22 20.49 -10.18
C ASP A 158 -0.87 21.41 -10.74
N ILE A 159 -0.86 22.69 -10.37
CA ILE A 159 -1.76 23.71 -10.93
C ILE A 159 -1.56 23.81 -12.45
N ALA A 160 -0.32 23.95 -12.92
CA ALA A 160 -0.03 24.03 -14.35
C ALA A 160 -0.46 22.76 -15.10
N ALA A 161 -0.28 21.57 -14.52
CA ALA A 161 -0.73 20.32 -15.11
C ALA A 161 -2.26 20.19 -15.12
N TRP A 162 -2.96 20.73 -14.12
CA TRP A 162 -4.41 20.83 -14.12
C TRP A 162 -4.90 21.78 -15.22
N SER A 163 -4.36 23.00 -15.30
CA SER A 163 -4.75 24.00 -16.31
C SER A 163 -4.52 23.48 -17.73
N ALA A 164 -3.39 22.81 -17.97
CA ALA A 164 -3.12 22.19 -19.27
C ALA A 164 -4.12 21.09 -19.65
N ARG A 165 -4.69 20.38 -18.68
CA ARG A 165 -5.66 19.30 -18.90
C ARG A 165 -7.08 19.82 -19.07
N THR A 166 -7.49 20.82 -18.29
CA THR A 166 -8.85 21.35 -18.29
C THR A 166 -9.05 22.48 -19.29
N GLY A 167 -7.96 23.20 -19.64
CA GLY A 167 -8.02 24.44 -20.40
C GLY A 167 -8.54 25.63 -19.60
N TRP A 168 -8.61 25.50 -18.28
CA TRP A 168 -8.99 26.58 -17.37
C TRP A 168 -7.72 27.19 -16.76
N ASP A 169 -7.60 28.50 -16.89
CA ASP A 169 -6.67 29.31 -16.11
C ASP A 169 -7.48 29.88 -14.92
N ASP A 170 -6.88 29.88 -13.73
CA ASP A 170 -7.45 30.43 -12.49
C ASP A 170 -7.98 31.86 -12.67
#